data_AF-A0A1V9X5X3-F1
#
_entry.id   AF-A0A1V9X5X3-F1
#
_cell.length_a   1.000
_cell.length_b   1.000
_cell.length_c   1.000
_cell.angle_alpha   90.00
_cell.angle_beta   90.00
_cell.angle_gamma   90.00
#
_symmetry.space_group_name_H-M   'P 1'
#
loop_
_entity.id
_entity.type
_entity.pdbx_description
1 polymer ?
#
loop_
_entity_poly.entity_id
_entity_poly.type
_entity_poly.pdbx_seq_one_letter_code
_entity_poly.pdbx_strand_id
1 'polypeptide(L)'
;MSFCRLSNPRYSQDPHEDDPPVILETPSICTVMILDDDHCGCFGLAETEVTLGEAAGEYRVLVNRTSGARGRVLLPYKTVPDTAKPGAQYEHAEGTLIFENNEITPLRPSEAAKKS
;
A
#
# COMPACT_ATOMS: atom_id res chain seq x y z
N MET A 1 0.79 15.00 15.83
CA MET A 1 1.86 15.83 15.25
C MET A 1 2.92 16.04 16.32
N SER A 2 4.12 15.51 16.10
CA SER A 2 5.23 15.62 17.05
C SER A 2 6.29 16.51 16.44
N PHE A 3 6.82 17.46 17.22
CA PHE A 3 7.89 18.35 16.78
C PHE A 3 9.15 18.07 17.58
N CYS A 4 10.29 18.06 16.91
CA CYS A 4 11.59 18.08 17.56
C CYS A 4 12.05 19.54 17.64
N ARG A 5 12.17 20.08 18.85
CA ARG A 5 12.73 21.42 19.09
C ARG A 5 14.24 21.29 19.34
N LEU A 6 15.05 21.79 18.42
CA LEU A 6 16.48 21.92 18.63
C LEU A 6 16.75 23.16 19.49
N SER A 7 17.54 23.00 20.55
CA SER A 7 17.93 24.10 21.44
C SER A 7 19.36 23.90 21.92
N ASN A 8 20.06 25.00 22.17
CA ASN A 8 21.39 25.03 22.77
C ASN A 8 22.50 24.40 21.90
N PRO A 9 22.73 24.89 20.67
CA PRO A 9 23.88 24.44 19.88
C PRO A 9 25.18 24.74 20.65
N ARG A 10 26.07 23.75 20.74
CA ARG A 10 27.37 23.86 21.43
C ARG A 10 28.50 23.70 20.42
N TYR A 11 29.57 24.46 20.59
CA TYR A 11 30.82 24.22 19.87
C TYR A 11 31.46 22.91 20.33
N SER A 12 32.14 22.23 19.42
CA SER A 12 32.97 21.06 19.73
C SER A 12 34.34 21.42 20.32
N GLN A 13 34.71 22.71 20.30
CA GLN A 13 35.98 23.27 20.77
C GLN A 13 35.75 24.44 21.73
N ASP A 14 36.77 24.79 22.53
CA ASP A 14 36.71 25.92 23.46
C ASP A 14 36.44 27.24 22.69
N PRO A 15 35.37 27.98 23.02
CA PRO A 15 35.03 29.20 22.31
C PRO A 15 36.09 30.28 22.58
N HIS A 16 36.58 30.93 21.52
CA HIS A 16 37.42 32.11 21.63
C HIS A 16 36.53 33.35 21.90
N GLU A 17 37.05 34.34 22.64
CA GLU A 17 36.28 35.55 23.00
C GLU A 17 35.76 36.35 21.78
N ASP A 18 36.35 36.15 20.60
CA ASP A 18 35.99 36.83 19.35
C ASP A 18 35.07 35.99 18.43
N ASP A 19 34.65 34.79 18.83
CA ASP A 19 33.80 33.94 17.98
C ASP A 19 32.37 34.50 17.87
N PRO A 20 31.77 34.53 16.66
CA PRO A 20 30.41 35.00 16.49
C PRO A 20 29.42 34.08 17.23
N PRO A 21 28.30 34.63 17.75
CA PRO A 21 27.30 33.82 18.44
C PRO A 21 26.73 32.75 17.49
N VAL A 22 26.63 31.52 17.98
CA VAL A 22 26.01 30.42 17.21
C VAL A 22 24.50 30.65 17.15
N ILE A 23 23.99 30.87 15.94
CA ILE A 23 22.58 31.11 15.69
C ILE A 23 21.99 29.91 14.96
N LEU A 24 20.86 29.41 15.45
CA LEU A 24 20.05 28.45 14.69
C LEU A 24 19.34 29.20 13.56
N GLU A 25 19.72 28.93 12.31
CA GLU A 25 19.03 29.47 11.14
C GLU A 25 17.63 28.86 10.96
N THR A 26 16.79 29.55 10.19
CA THR A 26 15.44 29.07 9.88
C THR A 26 15.47 28.02 8.76
N PRO A 27 14.78 26.87 8.93
CA PRO A 27 13.92 26.50 10.05
C PRO A 27 14.66 25.80 11.19
N SER A 28 14.52 26.31 12.42
CA SER A 28 14.99 25.65 13.65
C SER A 28 14.00 24.60 14.19
N ILE A 29 12.96 24.33 13.41
CA ILE A 29 11.87 23.39 13.70
C ILE A 29 11.84 22.36 12.58
N CYS A 30 11.92 21.08 12.96
CA CYS A 30 11.68 19.96 12.07
C CYS A 30 10.30 19.35 12.37
N THR A 31 9.50 19.17 11.32
CA THR A 31 8.21 18.47 11.42
C THR A 31 8.45 16.98 11.23
N VAL A 32 8.09 16.18 12.24
CA VAL A 32 8.13 14.72 12.14
C VAL A 32 6.71 14.20 11.93
N MET A 33 6.50 13.47 10.84
CA MET A 33 5.25 12.75 10.61
C MET A 33 5.39 11.32 11.12
N ILE A 34 4.50 10.94 12.03
CA ILE A 34 4.32 9.54 12.40
C ILE A 34 3.16 9.05 11.55
N LEU A 35 3.45 8.12 10.65
CA LEU A 35 2.44 7.49 9.81
C LEU A 35 1.84 6.32 10.60
N ASP A 36 0.52 6.24 10.61
CA ASP A 36 -0.20 5.11 11.18
C ASP A 36 -0.10 3.92 10.22
N ASP A 37 0.42 2.78 10.68
CA ASP A 37 0.56 1.55 9.90
C ASP A 37 -0.55 0.52 10.17
N ASP A 38 -1.49 0.86 11.06
CA ASP A 38 -2.58 -0.03 11.49
C ASP A 38 -3.80 -0.03 10.56
N HIS A 39 -3.67 0.56 9.38
CA HIS A 39 -4.75 0.61 8.40
C HIS A 39 -5.00 -0.77 7.75
N CYS A 40 -6.28 -1.12 7.53
CA CYS A 40 -6.68 -2.39 6.92
C CYS A 40 -6.35 -2.49 5.42
N GLY A 41 -5.92 -1.38 4.81
CA GLY A 41 -5.53 -1.28 3.41
C GLY A 41 -6.64 -0.79 2.48
N CYS A 42 -6.23 -0.35 1.30
CA CYS A 42 -7.07 0.07 0.18
C CYS A 42 -6.92 -0.96 -0.94
N PHE A 43 -8.04 -1.36 -1.55
CA PHE A 43 -8.05 -2.41 -2.58
C PHE A 43 -8.36 -1.80 -3.95
N GLY A 44 -7.58 -2.17 -4.96
CA GLY A 44 -7.78 -1.73 -6.34
C GLY A 44 -7.32 -2.76 -7.35
N LEU A 45 -7.87 -2.69 -8.56
CA LEU A 45 -7.37 -3.48 -9.69
C LEU A 45 -5.99 -2.96 -10.11
N ALA A 46 -5.09 -3.86 -10.49
CA ALA A 46 -3.80 -3.47 -11.05
C ALA A 46 -3.95 -2.75 -12.40
N GLU A 47 -4.94 -3.17 -13.17
CA GLU A 47 -5.30 -2.61 -14.48
C GLU A 47 -6.81 -2.38 -14.51
N THR A 48 -7.24 -1.18 -14.91
CA THR A 48 -8.67 -0.82 -15.02
C THR A 48 -9.26 -1.16 -16.39
N GLU A 49 -8.40 -1.30 -17.40
CA GLU A 49 -8.78 -1.62 -18.77
C GLU A 49 -7.71 -2.51 -19.39
N VAL A 50 -8.15 -3.57 -20.08
CA VAL A 50 -7.28 -4.59 -20.66
C VAL A 50 -7.89 -5.05 -21.97
N THR A 51 -7.08 -5.06 -23.03
CA THR A 51 -7.48 -5.60 -24.33
C THR A 51 -6.91 -7.00 -24.47
N LEU A 52 -7.79 -7.99 -24.62
CA LEU A 52 -7.43 -9.39 -24.74
C LEU A 52 -7.87 -9.93 -26.08
N GLY A 53 -7.02 -10.74 -26.71
CA GLY A 53 -7.42 -11.57 -27.83
C GLY A 53 -8.15 -12.80 -27.33
N GLU A 54 -9.15 -13.28 -28.07
CA GLU A 54 -9.92 -14.48 -27.71
C GLU A 54 -9.04 -15.74 -27.56
N ALA A 55 -7.89 -15.77 -28.23
CA ALA A 55 -6.92 -16.86 -28.13
C ALA A 55 -6.10 -16.87 -26.82
N ALA A 56 -6.27 -15.89 -25.92
CA ALA A 56 -5.54 -15.83 -24.66
C ALA A 56 -5.92 -16.96 -23.67
N GLY A 57 -7.11 -17.54 -23.82
CA GLY A 57 -7.60 -18.65 -22.98
C GLY A 57 -8.02 -18.20 -21.58
N GLU A 58 -7.07 -17.79 -20.75
CA GLU A 58 -7.30 -17.35 -19.38
C GLU A 58 -6.60 -16.01 -19.12
N TYR A 59 -7.32 -15.04 -18.56
CA TYR A 59 -6.74 -13.80 -18.08
C TYR A 59 -6.91 -13.66 -16.57
N ARG A 60 -5.82 -13.31 -15.89
CA ARG A 60 -5.77 -13.17 -14.44
C ARG A 60 -5.87 -11.70 -14.06
N VAL A 61 -6.99 -11.35 -13.46
CA VAL A 61 -7.21 -10.01 -12.90
C VAL A 61 -6.50 -9.91 -11.55
N LEU A 62 -5.55 -9.00 -11.43
CA LEU A 62 -4.82 -8.75 -10.19
C LEU A 62 -5.49 -7.68 -9.35
N VAL A 63 -5.64 -7.96 -8.06
CA VAL A 63 -6.10 -7.01 -7.04
C VAL A 63 -4.93 -6.68 -6.11
N ASN A 64 -4.61 -5.40 -5.99
CA ASN A 64 -3.56 -4.90 -5.13
C ASN A 64 -4.17 -4.29 -3.86
N ARG A 65 -3.59 -4.64 -2.71
CA ARG A 65 -3.85 -4.00 -1.42
C ARG A 65 -2.71 -3.01 -1.12
N THR A 66 -3.04 -1.74 -0.93
CA THR A 66 -2.10 -0.64 -0.68
C THR A 66 -2.46 0.09 0.62
N SER A 67 -1.60 1.00 1.11
CA SER A 67 -1.91 1.84 2.28
C SER A 67 -2.32 1.05 3.54
N GLY A 68 -1.70 -0.11 3.75
CA GLY A 68 -1.92 -0.97 4.92
C GLY A 68 -2.19 -2.43 4.55
N ALA A 69 -1.79 -3.34 5.43
CA ALA A 69 -2.01 -4.78 5.26
C ALA A 69 -2.47 -5.45 6.57
N ARG A 70 -2.94 -4.66 7.53
CA ARG A 70 -3.31 -5.15 8.86
C ARG A 70 -4.65 -5.85 8.85
N GLY A 71 -4.69 -7.02 9.48
CA GLY A 71 -5.89 -7.83 9.63
C GLY A 71 -6.27 -8.61 8.35
N ARG A 72 -7.19 -9.55 8.56
CA ARG A 72 -7.76 -10.40 7.51
C ARG A 72 -8.93 -9.69 6.84
N VAL A 73 -8.92 -9.60 5.52
CA VAL A 73 -9.97 -8.93 4.74
C VAL A 73 -10.57 -9.88 3.71
N LEU A 74 -11.89 -9.88 3.60
CA LEU A 74 -12.64 -10.65 2.62
C LEU A 74 -13.19 -9.68 1.57
N LEU A 75 -12.83 -9.90 0.30
CA LEU A 75 -13.20 -9.04 -0.81
C LEU A 75 -14.04 -9.83 -1.83
N PRO A 76 -15.38 -9.66 -1.83
CA PRO A 76 -16.24 -10.33 -2.79
C PRO A 76 -16.03 -9.74 -4.20
N TYR A 77 -16.01 -10.60 -5.22
CA TYR A 77 -15.91 -10.19 -6.61
C TYR A 77 -16.94 -10.94 -7.46
N LYS A 78 -17.35 -10.31 -8.56
CA LYS A 78 -18.17 -10.92 -9.59
C LYS A 78 -17.91 -10.26 -10.94
N THR A 79 -18.00 -11.05 -12.00
CA THR A 79 -18.02 -10.54 -13.37
C THR A 79 -19.41 -9.99 -13.70
N VAL A 80 -19.45 -8.88 -14.43
CA VAL A 80 -20.71 -8.22 -14.84
C VAL A 80 -20.76 -8.17 -16.36
N PRO A 81 -21.85 -8.65 -16.99
CA PRO A 81 -22.01 -8.57 -18.44
C PRO A 81 -22.21 -7.12 -18.87
N ASP A 82 -21.62 -6.79 -20.02
CA ASP A 82 -21.92 -5.55 -20.74
C ASP A 82 -22.09 -5.89 -22.23
N THR A 83 -21.09 -5.60 -23.07
CA THR A 83 -21.09 -6.02 -24.47
C THR A 83 -20.77 -7.51 -24.64
N ALA A 84 -19.87 -8.05 -23.81
CA ALA A 84 -19.56 -9.47 -23.76
C ALA A 84 -20.60 -10.22 -22.91
N LYS A 85 -21.01 -11.42 -23.34
CA LYS A 85 -21.99 -12.28 -22.64
C LYS A 85 -21.32 -13.48 -21.98
N PRO A 86 -21.70 -13.82 -20.74
CA PRO A 86 -21.20 -15.00 -20.05
C PRO A 86 -21.65 -16.28 -20.77
N GLY A 87 -20.80 -17.30 -20.81
CA GLY A 87 -21.00 -18.57 -21.48
C GLY A 87 -20.81 -18.53 -23.01
N ALA A 88 -20.71 -17.34 -23.62
CA ALA A 88 -20.45 -17.19 -25.05
C ALA A 88 -19.11 -16.51 -25.33
N GLN A 89 -18.79 -15.41 -24.64
CA GLN A 89 -17.53 -14.68 -24.81
C GLN A 89 -16.56 -14.85 -23.64
N TYR A 90 -17.07 -15.18 -22.45
CA TYR A 90 -16.26 -15.44 -21.26
C TYR A 90 -17.01 -16.35 -20.28
N GLU A 91 -16.31 -16.99 -19.36
CA GLU A 91 -16.94 -17.75 -18.28
C GLU A 91 -17.25 -16.84 -17.09
N HIS A 92 -18.49 -16.90 -16.58
CA HIS A 92 -18.87 -16.11 -15.42
C HIS A 92 -18.06 -16.56 -14.19
N ALA A 93 -17.36 -15.62 -13.56
CA ALA A 93 -16.65 -15.84 -12.31
C ALA A 93 -17.23 -14.96 -11.19
N GLU A 94 -17.42 -15.56 -10.02
CA GLU A 94 -17.77 -14.90 -8.77
C GLU A 94 -17.12 -15.62 -7.59
N GLY A 95 -16.92 -14.91 -6.48
CA GLY A 95 -16.26 -15.48 -5.32
C GLY A 95 -15.84 -14.45 -4.29
N THR A 96 -14.91 -14.83 -3.42
CA THR A 96 -14.34 -13.93 -2.41
C THR A 96 -12.84 -14.15 -2.34
N LEU A 97 -12.08 -13.08 -2.54
CA LEU A 97 -10.64 -13.07 -2.29
C LEU A 97 -10.39 -12.86 -0.80
N ILE A 98 -9.46 -13.62 -0.24
CA ILE A 98 -9.11 -13.54 1.17
C ILE A 98 -7.69 -13.01 1.22
N PHE A 99 -7.51 -11.86 1.88
CA PHE A 99 -6.21 -11.31 2.20
C PHE A 99 -5.94 -11.58 3.67
N GLU A 100 -4.93 -12.38 3.97
CA GLU A 100 -4.47 -12.60 5.34
C GLU A 100 -3.68 -11.38 5.84
N ASN A 101 -3.33 -11.40 7.13
CA ASN A 101 -2.56 -10.33 7.73
C ASN A 101 -1.18 -10.21 7.04
N ASN A 102 -0.79 -8.98 6.70
CA ASN A 102 0.42 -8.63 5.95
C ASN A 102 0.46 -9.08 4.48
N GLU A 103 -0.68 -9.47 3.91
CA GLU A 103 -0.78 -9.87 2.51
C GLU A 103 -1.19 -8.70 1.62
N ILE A 104 -0.41 -8.44 0.56
CA ILE A 104 -0.62 -7.34 -0.40
C ILE A 104 -1.26 -7.79 -1.72
N THR A 105 -1.15 -9.07 -2.04
CA THR A 105 -1.68 -9.72 -3.25
C THR A 105 -2.31 -11.04 -2.83
N PRO A 106 -3.53 -11.36 -3.26
CA PRO A 106 -4.25 -12.53 -2.77
C PRO A 106 -3.56 -13.81 -3.25
N LEU A 107 -3.33 -14.75 -2.34
CA LEU A 107 -2.80 -16.07 -2.61
C LEU A 107 -3.79 -16.87 -3.45
N ARG A 108 -3.26 -17.74 -4.32
CA ARG A 108 -4.10 -18.65 -5.10
C ARG A 108 -4.93 -19.52 -4.14
N PRO A 109 -6.23 -19.76 -4.43
CA PRO A 109 -7.04 -20.71 -3.65
C PRO A 109 -6.39 -22.11 -3.52
N SER A 110 -5.54 -22.50 -4.48
CA SER A 110 -4.81 -23.77 -4.48
C SER A 110 -3.55 -23.81 -3.60
N GLU A 111 -3.04 -22.67 -3.11
CA GLU A 111 -1.82 -22.60 -2.30
C GLU A 111 -2.11 -22.42 -0.80
N ALA A 112 -3.30 -21.96 -0.43
CA ALA A 112 -3.72 -21.78 0.96
C ALA A 112 -3.80 -23.11 1.75
N ALA A 113 -3.95 -24.26 1.07
CA ALA A 113 -4.10 -25.57 1.71
C ALA A 113 -2.79 -26.27 2.13
N LYS A 114 -1.61 -25.64 1.97
CA LYS A 114 -0.31 -26.26 2.32
C LYS A 114 0.45 -25.60 3.47
N LYS A 115 -0.14 -24.66 4.18
CA LYS A 115 0.49 -24.03 5.35
C LYS A 115 -0.24 -24.41 6.64
N SER A 116 -0.07 -25.68 7.05
CA SER A 116 -0.33 -26.19 8.40
C SER A 116 0.87 -26.99 8.86
#